data_AF-A0A661PH62-F1
#
_entry.id   AF-A0A661PH62-F1
#
_cell.length_a   1.000
_cell.length_b   1.000
_cell.length_c   1.000
_cell.angle_alpha   90.00
_cell.angle_beta   90.00
_cell.angle_gamma   90.00
#
_symmetry.space_group_name_H-M   'P 1'
#
loop_
_entity.id
_entity.type
_entity.pdbx_description
1 polymer ?
#
loop_
_entity_poly.entity_id
_entity_poly.type
_entity_poly.pdbx_seq_one_letter_code
_entity_poly.pdbx_strand_id
1 'polypeptide(L)'
;MSVSTTIKSIQDIMRKDAGVDGDAQRIGQLVWTFFLKIFDDQEQELELLQDNYTSPIPEKLRWRNWAADAEGITGDELLDFINNDLFKTLKELELNAGTNGRGIVVRSVFEDAYNYMKNGTLIRQVVNKINEIDFNRSTDRHTFGDIYEQILKDLQSAGNAGEFYTPRAVTQFMVDMVNPQLGEKILDPACGTGGFLTCSIEHVRNTDVKTAEDEQLLQKSVFGVEKKALPHLLCTTNMLLHGIEVPSNIRHDNTLARPLRNYSPKDRVDVVVTNPPFGGTEEDGIEANFPANFRTRETAD
;
A
#
# COMPACT_ATOMS: atom_id res chain seq x y z
N MET A 1 -3.76 1.50 25.56
CA MET A 1 -3.20 2.80 25.11
C MET A 1 -4.01 3.23 23.89
N SER A 2 -4.32 4.51 23.68
CA SER A 2 -5.03 4.87 22.44
C SER A 2 -4.09 4.77 21.25
N VAL A 3 -4.63 4.29 20.14
CA VAL A 3 -4.01 4.14 18.83
C VAL A 3 -3.18 5.36 18.42
N SER A 4 -3.78 6.55 18.54
CA SER A 4 -3.16 7.83 18.25
C SER A 4 -1.91 8.11 19.12
N THR A 5 -1.89 7.61 20.36
CA THR A 5 -0.74 7.75 21.26
C THR A 5 0.43 6.90 20.78
N THR A 6 0.18 5.68 20.29
CA THR A 6 1.23 4.80 19.75
C THR A 6 1.88 5.40 18.51
N ILE A 7 1.09 5.90 17.55
CA ILE A 7 1.61 6.55 16.33
C ILE A 7 2.44 7.78 16.68
N LYS A 8 1.92 8.65 17.55
CA LYS A 8 2.66 9.84 17.99
C LYS A 8 3.98 9.45 18.64
N SER A 9 3.98 8.43 19.50
CA SER A 9 5.20 7.89 20.10
C SER A 9 6.19 7.39 19.05
N ILE A 10 5.74 6.68 18.01
CA ILE A 10 6.62 6.21 16.93
C ILE A 10 7.18 7.39 16.13
N GLN A 11 6.34 8.35 15.74
CA GLN A 11 6.78 9.56 15.05
C GLN A 11 7.77 10.38 15.89
N ASP A 12 7.56 10.47 17.21
CA ASP A 12 8.46 11.17 18.15
C ASP A 12 9.81 10.47 18.28
N ILE A 13 9.86 9.14 18.18
CA ILE A 13 11.12 8.39 18.08
C ILE A 13 11.81 8.72 16.76
N MET A 14 11.09 8.68 15.64
CA MET A 14 11.65 8.96 14.31
C MET A 14 12.16 10.40 14.17
N ARG A 15 11.55 11.39 14.84
CA ARG A 15 12.01 12.79 14.86
C ARG A 15 13.41 12.97 15.46
N LYS A 16 13.90 11.99 16.24
CA LYS A 16 15.26 12.01 16.82
C LYS A 16 16.30 11.45 15.86
N ASP A 17 15.89 10.79 14.78
CA ASP A 17 16.80 10.18 13.82
C ASP A 17 17.24 11.22 12.77
N ALA A 18 18.54 11.45 12.66
CA ALA A 18 19.10 12.42 11.72
C ALA A 18 18.89 12.06 10.24
N GLY A 19 18.52 10.82 9.96
CA GLY A 19 18.28 10.31 8.61
C GLY A 19 16.93 10.66 8.01
N VAL A 20 15.94 11.02 8.84
CA VAL A 20 14.56 11.23 8.40
C VAL A 20 14.21 12.71 8.41
N ASP A 21 14.15 13.29 7.22
CA ASP A 21 13.78 14.68 7.00
C ASP A 21 12.32 14.81 6.55
N GLY A 22 11.56 15.62 7.28
CA GLY A 22 10.14 15.85 7.01
C GLY A 22 9.20 14.67 7.30
N ASP A 23 7.90 14.93 7.22
CA ASP A 23 6.86 13.95 7.51
C ASP A 23 6.72 12.90 6.41
N ALA A 24 6.97 13.23 5.14
CA ALA A 24 6.88 12.28 4.05
C ALA A 24 7.87 11.10 4.21
N GLN A 25 9.11 11.37 4.62
CA GLN A 25 10.08 10.31 4.89
C GLN A 25 9.69 9.50 6.12
N ARG A 26 9.23 10.15 7.22
CA ARG A 26 8.71 9.45 8.41
C ARG A 26 7.57 8.51 8.07
N ILE A 27 6.62 8.99 7.27
CA ILE A 27 5.48 8.20 6.81
C ILE A 27 5.97 7.05 5.94
N GLY A 28 6.91 7.29 5.01
CA GLY A 28 7.54 6.21 4.25
C GLY A 28 8.14 5.13 5.15
N GLN A 29 8.82 5.52 6.25
CA GLN A 29 9.37 4.57 7.22
C GLN A 29 8.31 3.77 7.97
N LEU A 30 7.24 4.44 8.41
CA LEU A 30 6.10 3.79 9.04
C LEU A 30 5.47 2.75 8.11
N VAL A 31 5.24 3.12 6.85
CA VAL A 31 4.44 2.29 5.94
C VAL A 31 5.17 1.01 5.56
N TRP A 32 6.46 1.03 5.22
CA TRP A 32 7.17 -0.23 4.91
C TRP A 32 7.30 -1.12 6.15
N THR A 33 7.46 -0.52 7.33
CA THR A 33 7.60 -1.26 8.59
C THR A 33 6.26 -1.92 8.96
N PHE A 34 5.15 -1.19 8.86
CA PHE A 34 3.81 -1.73 9.04
C PHE A 34 3.47 -2.79 8.00
N PHE A 35 3.83 -2.56 6.73
CA PHE A 35 3.62 -3.53 5.66
C PHE A 35 4.24 -4.90 6.02
N LEU A 36 5.50 -4.94 6.45
CA LEU A 36 6.15 -6.20 6.83
C LEU A 36 5.47 -6.89 8.01
N LYS A 37 5.06 -6.12 9.02
CA LYS A 37 4.33 -6.65 10.18
C LYS A 37 2.97 -7.24 9.79
N ILE A 38 2.17 -6.50 9.03
CA ILE A 38 0.86 -6.95 8.54
C ILE A 38 1.01 -8.19 7.67
N PHE A 39 1.99 -8.16 6.76
CA PHE A 39 2.24 -9.25 5.84
C PHE A 39 2.57 -10.53 6.61
N ASP A 40 3.48 -10.46 7.58
CA ASP A 40 3.88 -11.61 8.40
C ASP A 40 2.76 -12.14 9.31
N ASP A 41 1.93 -11.26 9.86
CA ASP A 41 0.76 -11.67 10.65
C ASP A 41 -0.27 -12.42 9.78
N GLN A 42 -0.51 -11.97 8.56
CA GLN A 42 -1.31 -12.70 7.57
C GLN A 42 -0.65 -14.02 7.16
N GLU A 43 0.68 -14.05 7.01
CA GLU A 43 1.37 -15.31 6.69
C GLU A 43 1.20 -16.34 7.79
N GLN A 44 1.21 -15.94 9.07
CA GLN A 44 0.94 -16.86 10.18
C GLN A 44 -0.47 -17.46 10.09
N GLU A 45 -1.47 -16.65 9.75
CA GLU A 45 -2.84 -17.15 9.55
C GLU A 45 -2.92 -18.13 8.37
N LEU A 46 -2.27 -17.80 7.24
CA LEU A 46 -2.22 -18.65 6.06
C LEU A 46 -1.48 -19.97 6.31
N GLU A 47 -0.34 -19.94 7.02
CA GLU A 47 0.42 -21.12 7.42
C GLU A 47 -0.39 -22.07 8.32
N LEU A 48 -1.36 -21.55 9.08
CA LEU A 48 -2.27 -22.35 9.91
C LEU A 48 -3.46 -22.93 9.13
N LEU A 49 -3.93 -22.21 8.11
CA LEU A 49 -5.13 -22.57 7.33
C LEU A 49 -4.81 -23.40 6.08
N GLN A 50 -3.58 -23.31 5.56
CA GLN A 50 -3.18 -23.90 4.29
C GLN A 50 -1.89 -24.72 4.45
N ASP A 51 -2.04 -26.06 4.45
CA ASP A 51 -0.92 -27.01 4.64
C ASP A 51 0.23 -26.87 3.62
N ASN A 52 -0.06 -26.33 2.44
CA ASN A 52 0.91 -26.17 1.34
C ASN A 52 1.38 -24.72 1.16
N TYR A 53 1.04 -23.82 2.08
CA TYR A 53 1.48 -22.44 2.01
C TYR A 53 3.01 -22.35 2.15
N THR A 54 3.63 -21.56 1.29
CA THR A 54 5.06 -21.22 1.38
C THR A 54 5.19 -19.72 1.27
N SER A 55 5.76 -19.11 2.31
CA SER A 55 6.06 -17.69 2.31
C SER A 55 7.04 -17.33 1.18
N PRO A 56 6.79 -16.23 0.45
CA PRO A 56 7.74 -15.73 -0.54
C PRO A 56 8.94 -15.05 0.14
N ILE A 57 8.85 -14.69 1.43
CA ILE A 57 9.92 -14.03 2.17
C ILE A 57 10.83 -15.09 2.81
N PRO A 58 12.16 -15.04 2.56
CA PRO A 58 13.13 -15.92 3.22
C PRO A 58 12.96 -15.87 4.74
N GLU A 59 13.07 -17.02 5.40
CA GLU A 59 12.78 -17.17 6.83
C GLU A 59 13.46 -16.08 7.69
N LYS A 60 14.76 -15.84 7.53
CA LYS A 60 15.51 -14.82 8.28
C LYS A 60 14.97 -13.37 8.13
N LEU A 61 14.23 -13.08 7.06
CA LEU A 61 13.71 -11.75 6.73
C LEU A 61 12.25 -11.55 7.16
N ARG A 62 11.56 -12.61 7.60
CA ARG A 62 10.19 -12.51 8.12
C ARG A 62 10.18 -11.71 9.41
N TRP A 63 9.17 -10.87 9.59
CA TRP A 63 9.06 -9.96 10.74
C TRP A 63 9.28 -10.69 12.07
N ARG A 64 8.59 -11.81 12.28
CA ARG A 64 8.71 -12.63 13.49
C ARG A 64 10.15 -13.06 13.86
N ASN A 65 11.07 -13.11 12.90
CA ASN A 65 12.41 -13.65 13.11
C ASN A 65 13.48 -12.59 13.44
N TRP A 66 13.27 -11.32 13.07
CA TRP A 66 14.23 -10.24 13.38
C TRP A 66 13.63 -9.14 14.25
N ALA A 67 12.31 -8.96 14.20
CA ALA A 67 11.62 -7.83 14.83
C ALA A 67 10.91 -8.22 16.12
N ALA A 68 10.39 -9.44 16.27
CA ALA A 68 9.49 -9.79 17.38
C ALA A 68 10.15 -9.81 18.78
N ASP A 69 11.43 -10.15 18.87
CA ASP A 69 12.18 -10.08 20.13
C ASP A 69 12.50 -8.61 20.46
N ALA A 70 11.99 -8.13 21.59
CA ALA A 70 12.19 -6.77 22.07
C ALA A 70 13.67 -6.45 22.35
N GLU A 71 14.46 -7.48 22.69
CA GLU A 71 15.91 -7.41 22.95
C GLU A 71 16.75 -7.97 21.79
N GLY A 72 16.14 -8.15 20.61
CA GLY A 72 16.82 -8.63 19.41
C GLY A 72 17.83 -7.62 18.82
N ILE A 73 18.32 -7.90 17.62
CA ILE A 73 19.34 -7.09 16.92
C ILE A 73 19.06 -5.59 16.98
N THR A 74 20.07 -4.76 17.22
CA THR A 74 19.94 -3.30 17.40
C THR A 74 21.23 -2.58 16.99
N GLY A 75 21.23 -1.24 17.03
CA GLY A 75 22.40 -0.44 16.67
C GLY A 75 22.86 -0.68 15.22
N ASP A 76 24.17 -0.63 14.99
CA ASP A 76 24.75 -0.76 13.64
C ASP A 76 24.41 -2.10 12.98
N GLU A 77 24.32 -3.19 13.77
CA GLU A 77 23.95 -4.52 13.26
C GLU A 77 22.55 -4.53 12.63
N LEU A 78 21.55 -3.92 13.29
CA LEU A 78 20.20 -3.81 12.74
C LEU A 78 20.17 -2.92 11.50
N LEU A 79 20.93 -1.83 11.51
CA LEU A 79 21.00 -0.92 10.37
C LEU A 79 21.60 -1.61 9.14
N ASP A 80 22.67 -2.37 9.32
CA ASP A 80 23.33 -3.14 8.27
C ASP A 80 22.43 -4.27 7.76
N PHE A 81 21.74 -4.99 8.65
CA PHE A 81 20.75 -6.00 8.28
C PHE A 81 19.65 -5.38 7.40
N ILE A 82 19.06 -4.27 7.82
CA ILE A 82 17.97 -3.62 7.07
C ILE A 82 18.46 -3.18 5.68
N ASN A 83 19.59 -2.47 5.61
CA ASN A 83 20.05 -1.87 4.37
C ASN A 83 20.60 -2.90 3.38
N ASN A 84 21.40 -3.85 3.86
CA ASN A 84 22.20 -4.72 2.99
C ASN A 84 21.61 -6.11 2.78
N ASP A 85 20.73 -6.57 3.68
CA ASP A 85 20.11 -7.90 3.59
C ASP A 85 18.60 -7.79 3.30
N LEU A 86 17.83 -7.14 4.18
CA LEU A 86 16.38 -7.03 4.07
C LEU A 86 15.95 -6.29 2.80
N PHE A 87 16.29 -5.01 2.66
CA PHE A 87 15.86 -4.20 1.51
C PHE A 87 16.39 -4.77 0.20
N LYS A 88 17.66 -5.18 0.17
CA LYS A 88 18.27 -5.75 -1.02
C LYS A 88 17.53 -7.01 -1.47
N THR A 89 17.33 -7.96 -0.57
CA THR A 89 16.69 -9.25 -0.91
C THR A 89 15.23 -9.08 -1.29
N LEU A 90 14.48 -8.20 -0.62
CA LEU A 90 13.07 -7.99 -0.95
C LEU A 90 12.87 -7.25 -2.29
N LYS A 91 13.79 -6.36 -2.68
CA LYS A 91 13.83 -5.75 -4.02
C LYS A 91 14.13 -6.75 -5.12
N GLU A 92 15.01 -7.71 -4.83
CA GLU A 92 15.50 -8.72 -5.78
C GLU A 92 14.76 -10.06 -5.65
N LEU A 93 13.60 -10.08 -4.98
CA LEU A 93 12.90 -11.32 -4.64
C LEU A 93 12.60 -12.16 -5.89
N GLU A 94 13.11 -13.40 -5.90
CA GLU A 94 12.89 -14.33 -7.01
C GLU A 94 11.43 -14.78 -7.06
N LEU A 95 10.82 -14.61 -8.24
CA LEU A 95 9.47 -15.06 -8.51
C LEU A 95 9.53 -16.44 -9.17
N ASN A 96 9.35 -17.48 -8.37
CA ASN A 96 9.33 -18.87 -8.77
C ASN A 96 7.90 -19.26 -9.19
N ALA A 97 7.72 -20.36 -9.90
CA ALA A 97 6.38 -20.87 -10.26
C ALA A 97 5.49 -21.21 -9.05
N GLY A 98 6.09 -21.38 -7.86
CA GLY A 98 5.39 -21.52 -6.57
C GLY A 98 5.36 -20.23 -5.74
N THR A 99 5.96 -19.14 -6.21
CA THR A 99 5.85 -17.82 -5.57
C THR A 99 4.44 -17.32 -5.81
N ASN A 100 3.59 -17.56 -4.80
CA ASN A 100 2.25 -17.02 -4.69
C ASN A 100 2.29 -15.52 -5.03
N GLY A 101 1.23 -14.96 -5.63
CA GLY A 101 1.20 -13.57 -6.07
C GLY A 101 1.56 -12.55 -4.97
N ARG A 102 1.53 -12.96 -3.70
CA ARG A 102 2.09 -12.25 -2.54
C ARG A 102 3.57 -11.84 -2.70
N GLY A 103 4.42 -12.64 -3.35
CA GLY A 103 5.81 -12.26 -3.60
C GLY A 103 5.97 -11.09 -4.57
N ILE A 104 5.05 -10.98 -5.55
CA ILE A 104 4.98 -9.83 -6.47
C ILE A 104 4.66 -8.56 -5.68
N VAL A 105 3.74 -8.66 -4.73
CA VAL A 105 3.32 -7.54 -3.86
C VAL A 105 4.49 -7.06 -3.01
N VAL A 106 5.22 -7.98 -2.36
CA VAL A 106 6.42 -7.66 -1.57
C VAL A 106 7.45 -6.94 -2.44
N ARG A 107 7.78 -7.50 -3.62
CA ARG A 107 8.76 -6.88 -4.51
C ARG A 107 8.33 -5.49 -4.97
N SER A 108 7.08 -5.33 -5.37
CA SER A 108 6.54 -4.04 -5.83
C SER A 108 6.55 -2.98 -4.73
N VAL A 109 6.28 -3.36 -3.49
CA VAL A 109 6.36 -2.46 -2.33
C VAL A 109 7.79 -2.04 -2.06
N PHE A 110 8.73 -2.99 -2.14
CA PHE A 110 10.12 -2.72 -1.79
C PHE A 110 10.93 -2.06 -2.91
N GLU A 111 10.55 -2.21 -4.19
CA GLU A 111 11.24 -1.64 -5.37
C GLU A 111 11.63 -0.16 -5.15
N ASP A 112 10.65 0.65 -4.75
CA ASP A 112 10.81 2.09 -4.51
C ASP A 112 10.90 2.47 -3.03
N ALA A 113 10.88 1.50 -2.13
CA ALA A 113 11.08 1.76 -0.71
C ALA A 113 12.57 2.02 -0.41
N TYR A 114 12.80 2.94 0.52
CA TYR A 114 14.13 3.23 1.05
C TYR A 114 14.08 3.32 2.58
N ASN A 115 15.09 2.77 3.25
CA ASN A 115 15.33 3.04 4.66
C ASN A 115 16.10 4.37 4.79
N TYR A 116 15.43 5.37 5.37
CA TYR A 116 16.04 6.69 5.63
C TYR A 116 16.65 6.78 7.02
N MET A 117 16.15 6.00 7.99
CA MET A 117 16.69 6.00 9.36
C MET A 117 18.16 5.60 9.38
N LYS A 118 18.96 6.32 10.18
CA LYS A 118 20.41 6.10 10.33
C LYS A 118 20.81 5.58 11.70
N ASN A 119 19.89 5.47 12.65
CA ASN A 119 20.18 4.97 13.98
C ASN A 119 19.40 3.69 14.26
N GLY A 120 20.10 2.55 14.21
CA GLY A 120 19.47 1.25 14.46
C GLY A 120 18.88 1.08 15.86
N THR A 121 19.36 1.81 16.88
CA THR A 121 18.73 1.82 18.21
C THR A 121 17.36 2.52 18.18
N LEU A 122 17.21 3.59 17.39
CA LEU A 122 15.91 4.23 17.18
C LEU A 122 15.00 3.35 16.33
N ILE A 123 15.52 2.67 15.30
CA ILE A 123 14.75 1.69 14.52
C ILE A 123 14.21 0.59 15.45
N ARG A 124 15.03 0.03 16.35
CA ARG A 124 14.58 -0.97 17.34
C ARG A 124 13.45 -0.43 18.22
N GLN A 125 13.53 0.82 18.68
CA GLN A 125 12.44 1.43 19.46
C GLN A 125 11.14 1.56 18.65
N VAL A 126 11.23 1.94 17.37
CA VAL A 126 10.09 1.97 16.44
C VAL A 126 9.47 0.58 16.28
N VAL A 127 10.30 -0.42 15.99
CA VAL A 127 9.88 -1.81 15.81
C VAL A 127 9.19 -2.36 17.06
N ASN A 128 9.77 -2.13 18.23
CA ASN A 128 9.17 -2.57 19.50
C ASN A 128 7.80 -1.91 19.74
N LYS A 129 7.63 -0.64 19.38
CA LYS A 129 6.34 0.04 19.45
C LYS A 129 5.31 -0.54 18.48
N ILE A 130 5.74 -0.96 17.29
CA ILE A 130 4.85 -1.61 16.30
C ILE A 130 4.45 -3.01 16.78
N ASN A 131 5.33 -3.76 17.45
CA ASN A 131 5.01 -5.06 18.04
C ASN A 131 3.97 -5.02 19.17
N GLU A 132 3.71 -3.85 19.75
CA GLU A 132 2.63 -3.67 20.73
C GLU A 132 1.23 -3.79 20.06
N ILE A 133 1.17 -3.87 18.72
CA ILE A 133 -0.05 -3.98 17.92
C ILE A 133 -0.14 -5.41 17.36
N ASP A 134 -1.24 -6.11 17.65
CA ASP A 134 -1.55 -7.45 17.13
C ASP A 134 -2.58 -7.35 16.01
N PHE A 135 -2.21 -7.65 14.76
CA PHE A 135 -3.06 -7.40 13.60
C PHE A 135 -4.08 -8.52 13.34
N ASN A 136 -3.97 -9.62 14.08
CA ASN A 136 -4.84 -10.79 13.95
C ASN A 136 -6.07 -10.72 14.87
N ARG A 137 -6.13 -9.74 15.78
CA ARG A 137 -7.30 -9.52 16.64
C ARG A 137 -8.30 -8.59 15.95
N SER A 138 -9.57 -8.99 15.91
CA SER A 138 -10.64 -8.19 15.28
C SER A 138 -10.80 -6.80 15.91
N THR A 139 -10.56 -6.65 17.21
CA THR A 139 -10.52 -5.35 17.92
C THR A 139 -9.38 -4.45 17.43
N ASP A 140 -8.31 -5.06 16.94
CA ASP A 140 -7.06 -4.41 16.60
C ASP A 140 -7.00 -4.10 15.09
N ARG A 141 -7.78 -4.80 14.25
CA ARG A 141 -8.01 -4.43 12.85
C ARG A 141 -8.69 -3.06 12.70
N HIS A 142 -9.73 -2.78 13.49
CA HIS A 142 -10.36 -1.45 13.53
C HIS A 142 -9.38 -0.38 14.03
N THR A 143 -8.67 -0.70 15.11
CA THR A 143 -7.56 0.12 15.62
C THR A 143 -6.55 0.44 14.54
N PHE A 144 -6.19 -0.51 13.67
CA PHE A 144 -5.24 -0.26 12.60
C PHE A 144 -5.83 0.57 11.45
N GLY A 145 -7.10 0.37 11.08
CA GLY A 145 -7.78 1.27 10.15
C GLY A 145 -7.69 2.73 10.61
N ASP A 146 -7.88 2.96 11.92
CA ASP A 146 -7.70 4.28 12.53
C ASP A 146 -6.24 4.77 12.49
N ILE A 147 -5.25 3.87 12.70
CA ILE A 147 -3.81 4.18 12.53
C ILE A 147 -3.56 4.69 11.12
N TYR A 148 -4.02 3.90 10.17
CA TYR A 148 -3.77 4.11 8.77
C TYR A 148 -4.43 5.41 8.29
N GLU A 149 -5.68 5.66 8.67
CA GLU A 149 -6.36 6.94 8.39
C GLU A 149 -5.65 8.13 9.05
N GLN A 150 -5.09 7.96 10.26
CA GLN A 150 -4.30 9.02 10.87
C GLN A 150 -3.02 9.29 10.07
N ILE A 151 -2.32 8.24 9.61
CA ILE A 151 -1.14 8.38 8.74
C ILE A 151 -1.51 9.12 7.44
N LEU A 152 -2.65 8.79 6.83
CA LEU A 152 -3.13 9.48 5.63
C LEU A 152 -3.45 10.96 5.87
N LYS A 153 -4.10 11.28 6.99
CA LYS A 153 -4.41 12.66 7.40
C LYS A 153 -3.14 13.46 7.72
N ASP A 154 -2.18 12.84 8.39
CA ASP A 154 -0.88 13.44 8.68
C ASP A 154 -0.13 13.69 7.37
N LEU A 155 -0.17 12.74 6.41
CA LEU A 155 0.39 12.92 5.07
C LEU A 155 -0.24 14.12 4.38
N GLN A 156 -1.57 14.21 4.37
CA GLN A 156 -2.31 15.34 3.79
C GLN A 156 -1.88 16.69 4.40
N SER A 157 -1.58 16.71 5.71
CA SER A 157 -1.20 17.91 6.45
C SER A 157 0.28 18.29 6.31
N ALA A 158 1.13 17.33 5.94
CA ALA A 158 2.59 17.43 5.88
C ALA A 158 3.17 18.21 4.68
N GLY A 159 2.33 18.73 3.78
CA GLY A 159 2.78 19.52 2.61
C GLY A 159 1.74 19.58 1.51
N ASN A 160 2.17 19.76 0.25
CA ASN A 160 1.31 19.69 -0.96
C ASN A 160 0.75 18.27 -1.24
N ALA A 161 0.69 17.38 -0.24
CA ALA A 161 0.17 16.02 -0.39
C ALA A 161 -1.38 15.95 -0.42
N GLY A 162 -2.06 17.11 -0.37
CA GLY A 162 -3.47 17.21 -0.78
C GLY A 162 -3.74 16.66 -2.18
N GLU A 163 -2.69 16.49 -3.01
CA GLU A 163 -2.74 15.83 -4.32
C GLU A 163 -3.17 14.35 -4.30
N PHE A 164 -3.04 13.61 -3.17
CA PHE A 164 -3.24 12.14 -3.17
C PHE A 164 -4.37 11.64 -2.28
N TYR A 165 -5.06 12.53 -1.57
CA TYR A 165 -6.10 12.16 -0.62
C TYR A 165 -7.44 12.79 -1.02
N THR A 166 -8.41 11.92 -1.29
CA THR A 166 -9.81 12.34 -1.46
C THR A 166 -10.55 12.11 -0.14
N PRO A 167 -11.26 13.11 0.42
CA PRO A 167 -12.00 12.95 1.67
C PRO A 167 -12.97 11.77 1.64
N ARG A 168 -13.01 10.99 2.73
CA ARG A 168 -13.84 9.76 2.82
C ARG A 168 -15.32 9.99 2.53
N ALA A 169 -15.87 11.13 2.93
CA ALA A 169 -17.25 11.48 2.62
C ALA A 169 -17.51 11.61 1.11
N VAL A 170 -16.52 12.08 0.34
CA VAL A 170 -16.61 12.21 -1.11
C VAL A 170 -16.47 10.85 -1.78
N THR A 171 -15.48 10.05 -1.37
CA THR A 171 -15.30 8.70 -1.92
C THR A 171 -16.54 7.85 -1.67
N GLN A 172 -17.10 7.89 -0.46
CA GLN A 172 -18.32 7.18 -0.11
C GLN A 172 -19.50 7.62 -0.95
N PHE A 173 -19.77 8.93 -1.01
CA PHE A 173 -20.88 9.45 -1.80
C PHE A 173 -20.79 9.02 -3.27
N MET A 174 -19.61 9.11 -3.88
CA MET A 174 -19.44 8.72 -5.28
C MET A 174 -19.62 7.22 -5.49
N VAL A 175 -19.08 6.38 -4.61
CA VAL A 175 -19.25 4.92 -4.69
C VAL A 175 -20.70 4.51 -4.48
N ASP A 176 -21.41 5.11 -3.51
CA ASP A 176 -22.83 4.85 -3.27
C ASP A 176 -23.68 5.18 -4.51
N MET A 177 -23.35 6.28 -5.21
CA MET A 177 -24.07 6.71 -6.41
C MET A 177 -23.75 5.86 -7.64
N VAL A 178 -22.50 5.42 -7.78
CA VAL A 178 -22.07 4.52 -8.86
C VAL A 178 -22.60 3.10 -8.62
N ASN A 179 -22.69 2.69 -7.36
CA ASN A 179 -23.18 1.40 -6.89
C ASN A 179 -22.53 0.22 -7.63
N PRO A 180 -21.19 0.04 -7.54
CA PRO A 180 -20.51 -1.09 -8.17
C PRO A 180 -21.06 -2.41 -7.64
N GLN A 181 -21.09 -3.43 -8.50
CA GLN A 181 -21.65 -4.75 -8.20
C GLN A 181 -20.58 -5.84 -8.25
N LEU A 182 -20.82 -6.94 -7.53
CA LEU A 182 -19.94 -8.10 -7.57
C LEU A 182 -19.80 -8.66 -8.99
N GLY A 183 -18.55 -8.87 -9.41
CA GLY A 183 -18.20 -9.36 -10.75
C GLY A 183 -17.85 -8.25 -11.76
N GLU A 184 -18.15 -6.99 -11.45
CA GLU A 184 -17.73 -5.83 -12.25
C GLU A 184 -16.25 -5.50 -12.01
N LYS A 185 -15.51 -5.17 -13.06
CA LYS A 185 -14.15 -4.63 -12.95
C LYS A 185 -14.21 -3.15 -12.60
N ILE A 186 -13.60 -2.80 -11.47
CA ILE A 186 -13.55 -1.44 -10.93
C ILE A 186 -12.14 -0.88 -11.09
N LEU A 187 -11.99 0.28 -11.72
CA LEU A 187 -10.70 0.93 -11.95
C LEU A 187 -10.65 2.32 -11.33
N ASP A 188 -9.54 2.59 -10.64
CA ASP A 188 -9.08 3.94 -10.35
C ASP A 188 -7.70 4.17 -11.02
N PRO A 189 -7.63 4.88 -12.16
CA PRO A 189 -6.38 5.11 -12.88
C PRO A 189 -5.46 6.15 -12.25
N ALA A 190 -5.85 6.75 -11.11
CA ALA A 190 -5.06 7.70 -10.34
C ALA A 190 -5.33 7.47 -8.85
N CYS A 191 -5.06 6.24 -8.39
CA CYS A 191 -5.67 5.73 -7.17
C CYS A 191 -5.17 6.36 -5.88
N GLY A 192 -4.06 7.13 -5.90
CA GLY A 192 -3.49 7.76 -4.73
C GLY A 192 -3.27 6.71 -3.64
N THR A 193 -3.85 6.94 -2.47
CA THR A 193 -3.76 6.00 -1.32
C THR A 193 -4.87 4.93 -1.30
N GLY A 194 -5.59 4.75 -2.41
CA GLY A 194 -6.59 3.70 -2.61
C GLY A 194 -8.00 4.06 -2.13
N GLY A 195 -8.33 5.35 -2.02
CA GLY A 195 -9.54 5.80 -1.32
C GLY A 195 -10.86 5.31 -1.94
N PHE A 196 -11.00 5.45 -3.26
CA PHE A 196 -12.16 4.92 -4.00
C PHE A 196 -12.18 3.40 -4.03
N LEU A 197 -11.01 2.77 -4.15
CA LEU A 197 -10.90 1.31 -4.23
C LEU A 197 -11.36 0.65 -2.92
N THR A 198 -10.89 1.11 -1.76
CA THR A 198 -11.33 0.55 -0.47
C THR A 198 -12.82 0.75 -0.24
N CYS A 199 -13.33 1.93 -0.56
CA CYS A 199 -14.75 2.22 -0.43
C CYS A 199 -15.59 1.33 -1.35
N SER A 200 -15.13 1.08 -2.58
CA SER A 200 -15.79 0.16 -3.52
C SER A 200 -15.75 -1.29 -3.01
N ILE A 201 -14.64 -1.72 -2.42
CA ILE A 201 -14.49 -3.04 -1.80
C ILE A 201 -15.51 -3.22 -0.68
N GLU A 202 -15.59 -2.26 0.24
CA GLU A 202 -16.53 -2.31 1.36
C GLU A 202 -17.99 -2.28 0.88
N HIS A 203 -18.30 -1.44 -0.11
CA HIS A 203 -19.62 -1.38 -0.71
C HIS A 203 -20.07 -2.74 -1.25
N VAL A 204 -19.30 -3.31 -2.20
CA VAL A 204 -19.63 -4.60 -2.82
C VAL A 204 -19.66 -5.73 -1.79
N ARG A 205 -18.73 -5.71 -0.84
CA ARG A 205 -18.70 -6.71 0.24
C ARG A 205 -19.97 -6.67 1.10
N ASN A 206 -20.46 -5.48 1.41
CA ASN A 206 -21.64 -5.31 2.25
C ASN A 206 -22.96 -5.61 1.51
N THR A 207 -23.02 -5.41 0.19
CA THR A 207 -24.24 -5.60 -0.59
C THR A 207 -24.37 -7.00 -1.19
N ASP A 208 -23.28 -7.55 -1.70
CA ASP A 208 -23.34 -8.68 -2.66
C ASP A 208 -22.62 -9.94 -2.17
N VAL A 209 -21.54 -9.80 -1.39
CA VAL A 209 -20.71 -10.94 -0.95
C VAL A 209 -21.41 -11.76 0.13
N LYS A 210 -21.63 -13.06 -0.14
CA LYS A 210 -22.30 -14.00 0.80
C LYS A 210 -21.50 -15.27 1.03
N THR A 211 -20.55 -15.57 0.15
CA THR A 211 -19.77 -16.81 0.12
C THR A 211 -18.27 -16.54 -0.01
N ALA A 212 -17.44 -17.55 0.22
CA ALA A 212 -16.00 -17.45 0.01
C ALA A 212 -15.66 -17.25 -1.49
N GLU A 213 -16.46 -17.83 -2.37
CA GLU A 213 -16.34 -17.66 -3.82
C GLU A 213 -16.61 -16.21 -4.25
N ASP A 214 -17.61 -15.57 -3.63
CA ASP A 214 -17.90 -14.16 -3.86
C ASP A 214 -16.73 -13.26 -3.42
N GLU A 215 -16.14 -13.54 -2.26
CA GLU A 215 -14.96 -12.81 -1.77
C GLU A 215 -13.77 -12.98 -2.74
N GLN A 216 -13.53 -14.19 -3.26
CA GLN A 216 -12.49 -14.42 -4.27
C GLN A 216 -12.74 -13.67 -5.57
N LEU A 217 -14.00 -13.47 -5.96
CA LEU A 217 -14.37 -12.69 -7.14
C LEU A 217 -14.12 -11.20 -6.91
N LEU A 218 -14.50 -10.68 -5.73
CA LEU A 218 -14.22 -9.30 -5.31
C LEU A 218 -12.72 -9.00 -5.30
N GLN A 219 -11.90 -9.91 -4.76
CA GLN A 219 -10.45 -9.73 -4.73
C GLN A 219 -9.82 -9.55 -6.12
N LYS A 220 -10.44 -10.11 -7.17
CA LYS A 220 -9.95 -10.04 -8.56
C LYS A 220 -10.52 -8.86 -9.35
N SER A 221 -11.47 -8.11 -8.78
CA SER A 221 -12.27 -7.13 -9.51
C SER A 221 -11.74 -5.70 -9.41
N VAL A 222 -10.77 -5.45 -8.53
CA VAL A 222 -10.27 -4.10 -8.22
C VAL A 222 -8.94 -3.84 -8.93
N PHE A 223 -8.84 -2.71 -9.61
CA PHE A 223 -7.68 -2.28 -10.39
C PHE A 223 -7.32 -0.84 -10.05
N GLY A 224 -6.02 -0.58 -9.89
CA GLY A 224 -5.50 0.73 -9.54
C GLY A 224 -4.21 1.05 -10.27
N VAL A 225 -4.00 2.32 -10.60
CA VAL A 225 -2.71 2.80 -11.09
C VAL A 225 -2.34 4.06 -10.32
N GLU A 226 -1.12 4.10 -9.81
CA GLU A 226 -0.56 5.26 -9.12
C GLU A 226 0.88 5.47 -9.60
N LYS A 227 1.25 6.73 -9.84
CA LYS A 227 2.54 7.11 -10.42
C LYS A 227 3.61 7.35 -9.36
N LYS A 228 3.23 7.79 -8.16
CA LYS A 228 4.17 8.13 -7.08
C LYS A 228 4.31 6.94 -6.12
N ALA A 229 5.56 6.58 -5.81
CA ALA A 229 5.89 5.42 -4.99
C ALA A 229 5.21 5.40 -3.61
N LEU A 230 5.21 6.52 -2.88
CA LEU A 230 4.65 6.56 -1.52
C LEU A 230 3.12 6.36 -1.52
N PRO A 231 2.32 7.08 -2.32
CA PRO A 231 0.90 6.78 -2.48
C PRO A 231 0.62 5.35 -2.96
N HIS A 232 1.40 4.81 -3.89
CA HIS A 232 1.24 3.41 -4.35
C HIS A 232 1.46 2.40 -3.22
N LEU A 233 2.53 2.57 -2.43
CA LEU A 233 2.83 1.75 -1.28
C LEU A 233 1.70 1.81 -0.23
N LEU A 234 1.18 3.01 0.01
CA LEU A 234 0.01 3.23 0.85
C LEU A 234 -1.20 2.46 0.28
N CYS A 235 -1.58 2.68 -0.97
CA CYS A 235 -2.69 1.97 -1.61
C CYS A 235 -2.57 0.45 -1.48
N THR A 236 -1.38 -0.10 -1.76
CA THR A 236 -1.11 -1.54 -1.69
C THR A 236 -1.30 -2.08 -0.27
N THR A 237 -0.77 -1.36 0.73
CA THR A 237 -0.97 -1.70 2.15
C THR A 237 -2.45 -1.63 2.51
N ASN A 238 -3.15 -0.60 2.04
CA ASN A 238 -4.58 -0.40 2.30
C ASN A 238 -5.43 -1.53 1.71
N MET A 239 -5.09 -2.04 0.52
CA MET A 239 -5.77 -3.20 -0.07
C MET A 239 -5.60 -4.46 0.79
N LEU A 240 -4.41 -4.73 1.32
CA LEU A 240 -4.16 -5.88 2.20
C LEU A 240 -5.03 -5.82 3.46
N LEU A 241 -5.23 -4.63 4.04
CA LEU A 241 -6.09 -4.42 5.21
C LEU A 241 -7.56 -4.68 4.92
N HIS A 242 -7.98 -4.36 3.70
CA HIS A 242 -9.34 -4.57 3.26
C HIS A 242 -9.54 -5.98 2.68
N GLY A 243 -8.65 -6.93 3.00
CA GLY A 243 -8.82 -8.36 2.66
C GLY A 243 -8.45 -8.74 1.23
N ILE A 244 -7.81 -7.84 0.47
CA ILE A 244 -7.25 -8.18 -0.84
C ILE A 244 -5.88 -8.81 -0.60
N GLU A 245 -5.79 -10.15 -0.60
CA GLU A 245 -4.56 -10.86 -0.23
C GLU A 245 -3.41 -10.64 -1.21
N VAL A 246 -3.75 -10.43 -2.49
CA VAL A 246 -2.80 -10.23 -3.58
C VAL A 246 -3.26 -9.03 -4.41
N PRO A 247 -2.93 -7.79 -4.01
CA PRO A 247 -3.25 -6.57 -4.76
C PRO A 247 -2.38 -6.38 -6.02
N SER A 248 -2.15 -7.44 -6.80
CA SER A 248 -1.31 -7.41 -8.01
C SER A 248 -1.85 -6.52 -9.13
N ASN A 249 -3.13 -6.15 -9.06
CA ASN A 249 -3.78 -5.22 -9.98
C ASN A 249 -3.57 -3.74 -9.60
N ILE A 250 -2.86 -3.44 -8.50
CA ILE A 250 -2.45 -2.08 -8.11
C ILE A 250 -1.05 -1.82 -8.65
N ARG A 251 -0.97 -1.05 -9.74
CA ARG A 251 0.27 -0.85 -10.49
C ARG A 251 0.94 0.47 -10.10
N HIS A 252 2.25 0.40 -9.85
CA HIS A 252 3.10 1.60 -9.82
C HIS A 252 3.49 1.95 -11.26
N ASP A 253 2.75 2.85 -11.90
CA ASP A 253 2.92 3.17 -13.32
C ASP A 253 2.33 4.54 -13.66
N ASN A 254 2.70 5.06 -14.82
CA ASN A 254 2.04 6.22 -15.42
C ASN A 254 0.90 5.76 -16.34
N THR A 255 -0.36 5.96 -15.91
CA THR A 255 -1.56 5.64 -16.71
C THR A 255 -1.51 6.21 -18.12
N LEU A 256 -0.89 7.38 -18.29
CA LEU A 256 -0.82 8.09 -19.58
C LEU A 256 0.32 7.60 -20.48
N ALA A 257 1.19 6.71 -19.99
CA ALA A 257 2.36 6.23 -20.74
C ALA A 257 2.03 5.19 -21.82
N ARG A 258 0.88 4.51 -21.74
CA ARG A 258 0.43 3.57 -22.78
C ARG A 258 -0.31 4.33 -23.89
N PRO A 259 0.09 4.20 -25.17
CA PRO A 259 -0.65 4.80 -26.29
C PRO A 259 -2.13 4.41 -26.28
N LEU A 260 -3.02 5.39 -26.43
CA LEU A 260 -4.48 5.16 -26.39
C LEU A 260 -4.92 4.11 -27.43
N ARG A 261 -4.31 4.13 -28.60
CA ARG A 261 -4.55 3.16 -29.69
C ARG A 261 -4.19 1.71 -29.35
N ASN A 262 -3.39 1.49 -28.31
CA ASN A 262 -2.96 0.16 -27.89
C ASN A 262 -3.96 -0.49 -26.92
N TYR A 263 -4.94 0.25 -26.41
CA TYR A 263 -6.02 -0.33 -25.60
C TYR A 263 -7.01 -1.07 -26.50
N SER A 264 -7.44 -2.26 -26.07
CA SER A 264 -8.39 -3.10 -26.79
C SER A 264 -9.57 -3.50 -25.88
N PRO A 265 -10.60 -4.18 -26.40
CA PRO A 265 -11.76 -4.58 -25.59
C PRO A 265 -11.41 -5.36 -24.31
N LYS A 266 -10.29 -6.07 -24.27
CA LYS A 266 -9.83 -6.80 -23.08
C LYS A 266 -9.40 -5.90 -21.92
N ASP A 267 -8.99 -4.67 -22.22
CA ASP A 267 -8.53 -3.67 -21.26
C ASP A 267 -9.69 -2.84 -20.69
N ARG A 268 -10.93 -3.08 -21.16
CA ARG A 268 -12.12 -2.38 -20.67
C ARG A 268 -12.49 -2.89 -19.28
N VAL A 269 -13.08 -1.96 -18.53
CA VAL A 269 -13.61 -2.15 -17.19
C VAL A 269 -15.07 -1.71 -17.18
N ASP A 270 -15.81 -2.17 -16.19
CA ASP A 270 -17.24 -1.91 -16.07
C ASP A 270 -17.47 -0.59 -15.31
N VAL A 271 -16.64 -0.32 -14.30
CA VAL A 271 -16.74 0.85 -13.43
C VAL A 271 -15.41 1.61 -13.37
N VAL A 272 -15.49 2.94 -13.46
CA VAL A 272 -14.38 3.84 -13.16
C VAL A 272 -14.80 4.82 -12.07
N VAL A 273 -14.07 4.83 -10.96
CA VAL A 273 -14.24 5.77 -9.84
C VAL A 273 -12.87 6.35 -9.50
N THR A 274 -12.70 7.66 -9.69
CA THR A 274 -11.38 8.27 -9.63
C THR A 274 -11.44 9.77 -9.39
N ASN A 275 -10.35 10.31 -8.84
CA ASN A 275 -10.09 11.74 -8.73
C ASN A 275 -8.71 12.03 -9.33
N PRO A 276 -8.61 12.25 -10.64
CA PRO A 276 -7.34 12.54 -11.30
C PRO A 276 -6.72 13.84 -10.77
N PRO A 277 -5.39 14.01 -10.90
CA PRO A 277 -4.72 15.23 -10.42
C PRO A 277 -5.31 16.48 -11.11
N PHE A 278 -5.66 17.49 -10.31
CA PHE A 278 -6.23 18.74 -10.82
C PHE A 278 -5.25 19.62 -11.58
N GLY A 279 -3.94 19.37 -11.45
CA GLY A 279 -2.90 20.11 -12.13
C GLY A 279 -1.54 19.44 -12.02
N GLY A 280 -0.55 19.94 -12.76
CA GLY A 280 0.74 19.29 -12.96
C GLY A 280 1.18 19.29 -14.42
N THR A 281 2.35 18.69 -14.65
CA THR A 281 2.95 18.59 -15.98
C THR A 281 3.45 17.17 -16.16
N GLU A 282 3.23 16.60 -17.35
CA GLU A 282 3.75 15.28 -17.71
C GLU A 282 5.12 15.38 -18.40
N GLU A 283 5.84 14.25 -18.41
CA GLU A 283 7.12 14.14 -19.08
C GLU A 283 6.99 14.33 -20.60
N ASP A 284 8.03 14.90 -21.22
CA ASP A 284 8.08 15.07 -22.67
C ASP A 284 7.87 13.73 -23.38
N GLY A 285 6.92 13.70 -24.33
CA GLY A 285 6.60 12.52 -25.13
C GLY A 285 5.34 11.78 -24.69
N ILE A 286 4.84 12.01 -23.46
CA ILE A 286 3.56 11.44 -23.00
C ILE A 286 2.41 11.91 -23.89
N GLU A 287 2.44 13.16 -24.37
CA GLU A 287 1.41 13.69 -25.27
C GLU A 287 1.31 12.91 -26.59
N ALA A 288 2.39 12.24 -27.03
CA ALA A 288 2.40 11.46 -28.26
C ALA A 288 1.50 10.21 -28.18
N ASN A 289 1.15 9.77 -26.97
CA ASN A 289 0.24 8.65 -26.70
C ASN A 289 -1.22 8.98 -27.04
N PHE A 290 -1.54 10.25 -27.26
CA PHE A 290 -2.89 10.74 -27.52
C PHE A 290 -3.06 11.24 -28.98
N PRO A 291 -4.29 11.24 -29.51
CA PRO A 291 -4.59 11.84 -30.82
C PRO A 291 -4.16 13.31 -30.87
N ALA A 292 -3.69 13.77 -32.03
CA ALA A 292 -3.05 15.07 -32.21
C ALA A 292 -3.88 16.26 -31.67
N ASN A 293 -5.20 16.18 -31.76
CA ASN A 293 -6.13 17.22 -31.32
C ASN A 293 -6.37 17.26 -29.80
N PHE A 294 -5.90 16.26 -29.04
CA PHE A 294 -6.02 16.18 -27.58
C PHE A 294 -4.67 16.28 -26.87
N ARG A 295 -3.60 16.60 -27.60
CA ARG A 295 -2.25 16.70 -27.04
C ARG A 295 -2.12 18.02 -26.26
N THR A 296 -1.95 17.90 -24.96
CA THR A 296 -1.59 18.98 -24.06
C THR A 296 -0.53 18.47 -23.07
N ARG A 297 0.19 19.41 -22.45
CA ARG A 297 1.16 19.14 -21.38
C ARG A 297 0.65 19.58 -20.01
N GLU A 298 -0.38 20.41 -19.98
CA GLU A 298 -1.01 20.90 -18.76
C GLU A 298 -2.15 19.94 -18.40
N THR A 299 -2.19 19.52 -17.14
CA THR A 299 -3.30 18.70 -16.60
C THR A 299 -4.41 19.54 -15.97
N ALA A 300 -4.24 20.88 -15.95
CA ALA A 300 -5.24 21.89 -15.57
C ALA A 300 -5.23 23.04 -16.58
N ASP A 301 -6.39 23.66 -16.83
CA ASP A 301 -6.49 24.99 -17.46
C ASP A 301 -6.36 26.12 -16.41
#